data_AF-A0A1Z9E0G2-F1
#
_entry.id   AF-A0A1Z9E0G2-F1
#
_cell.length_a   1.000
_cell.length_b   1.000
_cell.length_c   1.000
_cell.angle_alpha   90.00
_cell.angle_beta   90.00
_cell.angle_gamma   90.00
#
_symmetry.space_group_name_H-M   'P 1'
#
loop_
_entity.id
_entity.type
_entity.pdbx_description
1 polymer ?
#
loop_
_entity_poly.entity_id
_entity_poly.type
_entity_poly.pdbx_seq_one_letter_code
_entity_poly.pdbx_strand_id
1 'polypeptide(L)'
;MLKKLSLVIISTCSYAWAGCTPETVNFYLEKGFNQEQITKLCAQATEPAPSYQPYQKPVVIVKQGYMPGMTEEASRAVRTLKGSIDGRSIDVTDNKINYISKLCLKAGNAPDLDKRIVKCVDVAYSVSRDDLRVRESGIGLMFFGQESVSVSSKNVTRKLAVSDPWSAMSPEIALQLKRRYESLEDPTEVDIPLRRQASANEVIDAIRTLSSEFRNIQTGDQESEVEKILRDDYVPPTEEEYVASQPTYEQQKQEKDKDKKWWNPFD
;
A
#
# COMPACT_ATOMS: atom_id res chain seq x y z
N MET A 1 34.99 76.06 -2.24
CA MET A 1 34.67 74.73 -2.80
C MET A 1 34.79 73.68 -1.71
N LEU A 2 33.67 73.26 -1.09
CA LEU A 2 33.62 72.00 -0.33
C LEU A 2 32.34 71.27 -0.74
N LYS A 3 32.53 70.04 -1.21
CA LYS A 3 31.54 69.20 -1.89
C LYS A 3 30.48 68.70 -0.90
N LYS A 4 29.23 68.71 -1.35
CA LYS A 4 28.08 68.04 -0.72
C LYS A 4 28.38 66.54 -0.60
N LEU A 5 28.35 65.99 0.62
CA LEU A 5 28.25 64.56 0.86
C LEU A 5 26.79 64.14 0.62
N SER A 6 26.53 63.41 -0.46
CA SER A 6 25.30 62.63 -0.62
C SER A 6 25.51 61.27 0.04
N LEU A 7 24.81 61.03 1.15
CA LEU A 7 24.72 59.73 1.81
C LEU A 7 23.82 58.83 0.97
N VAL A 8 24.39 57.86 0.26
CA VAL A 8 23.66 56.81 -0.47
C VAL A 8 23.36 55.69 0.51
N ILE A 9 22.10 55.54 0.90
CA ILE A 9 21.60 54.39 1.66
C ILE A 9 21.44 53.24 0.66
N ILE A 10 22.42 52.33 0.62
CA ILE A 10 22.31 51.07 -0.12
C ILE A 10 21.41 50.16 0.71
N SER A 11 20.12 50.14 0.38
CA SER A 11 19.19 49.14 0.89
C SER A 11 19.61 47.79 0.31
N THR A 12 20.28 46.97 1.10
CA THR A 12 20.55 45.58 0.78
C THR A 12 19.23 44.82 0.78
N CYS A 13 18.62 44.65 -0.40
CA CYS A 13 17.57 43.66 -0.59
C CYS A 13 18.15 42.29 -0.23
N SER A 14 17.74 41.75 0.92
CA SER A 14 17.96 40.35 1.26
C SER A 14 17.28 39.50 0.19
N TYR A 15 18.06 38.90 -0.69
CA TYR A 15 17.57 37.84 -1.56
C TYR A 15 17.16 36.69 -0.64
N ALA A 16 15.87 36.57 -0.35
CA ALA A 16 15.32 35.34 0.21
C ALA A 16 15.49 34.28 -0.88
N TRP A 17 16.38 33.32 -0.64
CA TRP A 17 16.54 32.15 -1.49
C TRP A 17 15.29 31.29 -1.29
N ALA A 18 14.27 31.52 -2.13
CA ALA A 18 13.11 30.64 -2.17
C ALA A 18 13.56 29.31 -2.80
N GLY A 19 13.36 28.19 -2.10
CA GLY A 19 13.72 26.85 -2.59
C GLY A 19 12.83 26.32 -3.72
N CYS A 20 12.04 27.17 -4.38
CA CYS A 20 11.16 26.78 -5.48
C CYS A 20 11.70 27.29 -6.81
N THR A 21 11.63 26.43 -7.82
CA THR A 21 11.86 26.82 -9.20
C THR A 21 10.62 27.56 -9.75
N PRO A 22 10.78 28.40 -10.80
CA PRO A 22 9.66 29.11 -11.43
C PRO A 22 8.51 28.19 -11.87
N GLU A 23 8.81 26.96 -12.29
CA GLU A 23 7.82 25.96 -12.71
C GLU A 23 6.96 25.50 -11.53
N THR A 24 7.58 25.36 -10.36
CA THR A 24 6.90 24.97 -9.12
C THR A 24 5.94 26.08 -8.66
N VAL A 25 6.36 27.34 -8.77
CA VAL A 25 5.52 28.50 -8.43
C VAL A 25 4.30 28.58 -9.35
N ASN A 26 4.50 28.43 -10.67
CA ASN A 26 3.41 28.46 -11.64
C ASN A 26 2.41 27.32 -11.43
N PHE A 27 2.88 26.11 -11.12
CA PHE A 27 2.01 24.98 -10.78
C PHE A 27 1.06 25.30 -9.62
N TYR A 28 1.56 25.92 -8.54
CA TYR A 28 0.71 26.27 -7.40
C TYR A 28 -0.24 27.43 -7.67
N LEU A 29 0.20 28.42 -8.47
CA LEU A 29 -0.68 29.50 -8.92
C LEU A 29 -1.85 28.96 -9.76
N GLU A 30 -1.60 28.01 -10.67
CA GLU A 30 -2.64 27.36 -11.47
C GLU A 30 -3.61 26.53 -10.62
N LYS A 31 -3.17 26.06 -9.45
CA LYS A 31 -4.02 25.35 -8.47
C LYS A 31 -4.75 26.29 -7.50
N GLY A 32 -4.63 27.61 -7.69
CA GLY A 32 -5.37 28.62 -6.92
C GLY A 32 -4.73 28.98 -5.58
N PHE A 33 -3.46 28.64 -5.35
CA PHE A 33 -2.74 29.06 -4.16
C PHE A 33 -2.34 30.53 -4.25
N ASN A 34 -2.38 31.23 -3.12
CA ASN A 34 -1.93 32.62 -3.04
C ASN A 34 -0.41 32.71 -2.80
N GLN A 35 0.15 33.87 -3.08
CA GLN A 35 1.60 34.10 -3.05
C GLN A 35 2.23 33.88 -1.66
N GLU A 36 1.49 34.15 -0.57
CA GLU A 36 1.94 33.91 0.80
C GLU A 36 2.02 32.41 1.14
N GLN A 37 1.06 31.61 0.66
CA GLN A 37 1.08 30.15 0.80
C GLN A 37 2.25 29.53 0.05
N ILE A 38 2.49 29.99 -1.18
CA ILE A 38 3.61 29.52 -2.01
C ILE A 38 4.94 29.85 -1.30
N THR A 39 5.07 31.06 -0.76
CA THR A 39 6.30 31.48 -0.08
C THR A 39 6.58 30.63 1.16
N LYS A 40 5.55 30.24 1.93
CA LYS A 40 5.71 29.32 3.07
C LYS A 40 6.17 27.93 2.65
N LEU A 41 5.63 27.40 1.56
CA LEU A 41 6.04 26.11 1.00
C LEU A 41 7.50 26.15 0.52
N CYS A 42 7.90 27.24 -0.13
CA CYS A 42 9.24 27.42 -0.66
C CYS A 42 10.30 27.75 0.40
N ALA A 43 9.89 28.31 1.55
CA ALA A 43 10.79 28.60 2.67
C ALA A 43 11.13 27.34 3.51
N GLN A 44 10.23 26.35 3.54
CA GLN A 44 10.44 25.08 4.25
C GLN A 44 11.36 24.10 3.50
N ALA A 45 11.69 24.36 2.23
CA ALA A 45 12.53 23.49 1.40
C ALA A 45 14.04 23.56 1.71
N THR A 46 14.44 24.19 2.82
CA THR A 46 15.87 24.40 3.19
C THR A 46 16.47 23.21 3.97
N GLU A 47 15.65 22.25 4.40
CA GLU A 47 16.18 20.97 4.90
C GLU A 47 16.16 19.94 3.76
N PRO A 48 17.23 19.13 3.58
CA PRO A 48 17.22 18.08 2.59
C PRO A 48 16.14 17.08 2.98
N ALA A 49 14.99 17.17 2.31
CA ALA A 49 13.91 16.22 2.48
C ALA A 49 14.49 14.81 2.23
N PRO A 50 14.16 13.81 3.07
CA PRO A 50 14.52 12.43 2.77
C PRO A 50 14.03 12.11 1.36
N SER A 51 14.90 11.55 0.52
CA SER A 51 14.62 11.33 -0.89
C SER A 51 13.26 10.64 -1.04
N TYR A 52 12.27 11.38 -1.52
CA TYR A 52 10.95 10.82 -1.81
C TYR A 52 11.15 9.84 -2.95
N GLN A 53 11.18 8.54 -2.62
CA GLN A 53 11.02 7.53 -3.64
C GLN A 53 9.55 7.54 -4.05
N PRO A 54 9.22 7.85 -5.31
CA PRO A 54 7.84 7.86 -5.76
C PRO A 54 7.24 6.49 -5.46
N TYR A 55 6.11 6.47 -4.74
CA TYR A 55 5.32 5.27 -4.48
C TYR A 55 5.11 4.52 -5.80
N GLN A 56 5.86 3.44 -6.00
CA GLN A 56 5.68 2.55 -7.12
C GLN A 56 4.49 1.68 -6.75
N LYS A 57 3.36 1.89 -7.45
CA LYS A 57 2.17 1.03 -7.35
C LYS A 57 2.64 -0.42 -7.57
N PRO A 58 2.55 -1.31 -6.56
CA PRO A 58 2.98 -2.68 -6.75
C PRO A 58 2.14 -3.28 -7.88
N VAL A 59 2.82 -3.69 -8.95
CA VAL A 59 2.18 -4.36 -10.06
C VAL A 59 1.86 -5.77 -9.58
N VAL A 60 0.57 -6.07 -9.48
CA VAL A 60 0.11 -7.41 -9.15
C VAL A 60 0.44 -8.33 -10.31
N ILE A 61 1.42 -9.21 -10.10
CA ILE A 61 1.61 -10.37 -10.95
C ILE A 61 0.45 -11.31 -10.63
N VAL A 62 -0.62 -11.20 -11.42
CA VAL A 62 -1.74 -12.13 -11.39
C VAL A 62 -1.23 -13.41 -12.04
N LYS A 63 -0.57 -14.30 -11.28
CA LYS A 63 -0.39 -15.68 -11.74
C LYS A 63 -1.80 -16.24 -11.90
N GLN A 64 -2.15 -16.55 -13.15
CA GLN A 64 -3.35 -17.32 -13.49
C GLN A 64 -3.17 -18.72 -12.90
N GLY A 65 -3.51 -18.86 -11.63
CA GLY A 65 -3.82 -20.16 -11.04
C GLY A 65 -5.12 -20.63 -11.66
N TYR A 66 -5.05 -21.17 -12.89
CA TYR A 66 -6.14 -21.91 -13.49
C TYR A 66 -6.25 -23.20 -12.68
N MET A 67 -7.29 -23.31 -11.85
CA MET A 67 -7.61 -24.56 -11.17
C MET A 67 -8.42 -25.43 -12.14
N PRO A 68 -7.89 -26.58 -12.59
CA PRO A 68 -8.65 -27.47 -13.45
C PRO A 68 -9.91 -27.96 -12.71
N GLY A 69 -11.09 -27.75 -13.31
CA GLY A 69 -12.38 -28.19 -12.75
C GLY A 69 -13.19 -27.12 -12.02
N MET A 70 -12.79 -25.85 -12.03
CA MET A 70 -13.63 -24.73 -11.56
C MET A 70 -14.77 -24.40 -12.52
N THR A 71 -15.91 -23.93 -11.99
CA THR A 71 -16.98 -23.32 -12.79
C THR A 71 -16.50 -21.99 -13.39
N GLU A 72 -17.13 -21.55 -14.49
CA GLU A 72 -16.81 -20.25 -15.10
C GLU A 72 -17.12 -19.09 -14.13
N GLU A 73 -18.15 -19.25 -13.31
CA GLU A 73 -18.55 -18.29 -12.26
C GLU A 73 -17.48 -18.17 -11.17
N ALA A 74 -17.00 -19.30 -10.64
CA ALA A 74 -15.90 -19.30 -9.69
C ALA A 74 -14.63 -18.70 -10.32
N SER A 75 -14.35 -19.03 -11.58
CA SER A 75 -13.15 -18.53 -12.29
C SER A 75 -13.21 -17.02 -12.49
N ARG A 76 -14.41 -16.48 -12.73
CA ARG A 76 -14.67 -15.04 -12.73
C ARG A 76 -14.46 -14.44 -11.34
N ALA A 77 -14.99 -15.07 -10.29
CA ALA A 77 -14.82 -14.61 -8.92
C ALA A 77 -13.34 -14.52 -8.49
N VAL A 78 -12.52 -15.52 -8.82
CA VAL A 78 -11.06 -15.49 -8.59
C VAL A 78 -10.40 -14.32 -9.33
N ARG A 79 -10.75 -14.12 -10.61
CA ARG A 79 -10.23 -12.97 -11.40
C ARG A 79 -10.64 -11.64 -10.78
N THR A 80 -11.88 -11.50 -10.34
CA THR A 80 -12.39 -10.31 -9.66
C THR A 80 -11.60 -10.04 -8.38
N LEU A 81 -11.40 -11.03 -7.51
CA LEU A 81 -10.62 -10.85 -6.28
C LEU A 81 -9.16 -10.47 -6.57
N LYS A 82 -8.47 -11.22 -7.45
CA LYS A 82 -7.08 -10.92 -7.84
C LYS A 82 -6.94 -9.53 -8.48
N GLY A 83 -7.96 -9.07 -9.18
CA GLY A 83 -8.03 -7.74 -9.80
C GLY A 83 -8.35 -6.61 -8.83
N SER A 84 -9.11 -6.89 -7.76
CA SER A 84 -9.72 -5.87 -6.90
C SER A 84 -8.95 -5.63 -5.59
N ILE A 85 -8.25 -6.63 -5.06
CA ILE A 85 -7.50 -6.49 -3.80
C ILE A 85 -6.29 -5.55 -4.03
N ASP A 86 -6.14 -4.56 -3.16
CA ASP A 86 -4.98 -3.66 -3.13
C ASP A 86 -3.85 -4.29 -2.32
N GLY A 87 -3.04 -5.08 -3.02
CA GLY A 87 -1.93 -5.81 -2.45
C GLY A 87 -1.11 -6.48 -3.55
N ARG A 88 -0.07 -7.20 -3.16
CA ARG A 88 0.77 -8.01 -4.04
C ARG A 88 0.70 -9.47 -3.64
N SER A 89 1.22 -10.34 -4.51
CA SER A 89 1.29 -11.79 -4.27
C SER A 89 -0.06 -12.38 -3.87
N ILE A 90 -1.12 -11.91 -4.56
CA ILE A 90 -2.49 -12.31 -4.30
C ILE A 90 -2.71 -13.69 -4.90
N ASP A 91 -3.01 -14.65 -4.04
CA ASP A 91 -3.39 -15.99 -4.42
C ASP A 91 -4.71 -16.39 -3.78
N VAL A 92 -5.55 -17.08 -4.55
CA VAL A 92 -6.87 -17.53 -4.11
C VAL A 92 -6.88 -19.03 -4.32
N THR A 93 -6.71 -19.77 -3.23
CA THR A 93 -6.78 -21.23 -3.22
C THR A 93 -8.18 -21.68 -2.83
N ASP A 94 -8.46 -22.98 -2.83
CA ASP A 94 -9.77 -23.49 -2.41
C ASP A 94 -10.12 -23.15 -0.97
N ASN A 95 -9.11 -23.12 -0.12
CA ASN A 95 -9.31 -23.00 1.32
C ASN A 95 -8.91 -21.61 1.84
N LYS A 96 -8.19 -20.80 1.06
CA LYS A 96 -7.60 -19.55 1.55
C LYS A 96 -7.57 -18.44 0.49
N ILE A 97 -7.63 -17.21 0.97
CA ILE A 97 -7.28 -16.00 0.23
C ILE A 97 -5.99 -15.45 0.85
N ASN A 98 -4.90 -15.54 0.10
CA ASN A 98 -3.56 -15.14 0.50
C ASN A 98 -3.18 -13.84 -0.21
N TYR A 99 -2.66 -12.85 0.51
CA TYR A 99 -2.15 -11.63 -0.09
C TYR A 99 -1.19 -10.89 0.83
N ILE A 100 -0.34 -10.03 0.27
CA ILE A 100 0.47 -9.07 1.02
C ILE A 100 -0.09 -7.68 0.79
N SER A 101 -0.43 -6.95 1.84
CA SER A 101 -0.92 -5.57 1.72
C SER A 101 -0.29 -4.63 2.75
N LYS A 102 -0.33 -3.33 2.45
CA LYS A 102 0.17 -2.27 3.31
C LYS A 102 -0.82 -1.99 4.45
N LEU A 103 -0.36 -2.18 5.68
CA LEU A 103 -1.07 -1.76 6.87
C LEU A 103 -0.46 -0.46 7.40
N CYS A 104 -1.23 0.63 7.36
CA CYS A 104 -0.81 1.93 7.86
C CYS A 104 -1.31 2.17 9.29
N LEU A 105 -0.37 2.20 10.24
CA LEU A 105 -0.64 2.45 11.65
C LEU A 105 -0.32 3.90 12.00
N LYS A 106 -1.13 4.47 12.88
CA LYS A 106 -0.98 5.85 13.38
C LYS A 106 -0.57 5.84 14.84
N ALA A 107 0.44 6.62 15.19
CA ALA A 107 0.94 6.82 16.55
C ALA A 107 1.21 8.30 16.85
N GLY A 108 1.26 8.64 18.14
CA GLY A 108 1.43 10.00 18.61
C GLY A 108 0.21 10.53 19.38
N ASN A 109 0.48 11.30 20.43
CA ASN A 109 -0.51 11.85 21.36
C ASN A 109 -1.08 13.19 20.90
N ALA A 110 -0.72 13.66 19.70
CA ALA A 110 -1.16 14.95 19.21
C ALA A 110 -2.67 14.94 18.93
N PRO A 111 -3.41 15.97 19.40
CA PRO A 111 -4.83 16.11 19.11
C PRO A 111 -5.07 16.36 17.62
N ASP A 112 -4.14 17.05 16.95
CA ASP A 112 -4.16 17.28 15.51
C ASP A 112 -3.80 16.00 14.75
N LEU A 113 -4.68 15.55 13.85
CA LEU A 113 -4.47 14.36 13.01
C LEU A 113 -3.19 14.46 12.17
N ASP A 114 -2.85 15.67 11.73
CA ASP A 114 -1.72 15.97 10.85
C ASP A 114 -0.36 15.87 11.56
N LYS A 115 -0.37 15.87 12.89
CA LYS A 115 0.82 15.73 13.74
C LYS A 115 1.06 14.30 14.20
N ARG A 116 0.19 13.36 13.81
CA ARG A 116 0.37 11.94 14.12
C ARG A 116 1.31 11.30 13.11
N ILE A 117 2.24 10.51 13.62
CA ILE A 117 3.16 9.74 12.78
C ILE A 117 2.38 8.57 12.18
N VAL A 118 2.44 8.44 10.86
CA VAL A 118 1.86 7.31 10.13
C VAL A 118 3.00 6.47 9.57
N LYS A 119 3.02 5.17 9.91
CA LYS A 119 3.94 4.21 9.29
C LYS A 119 3.13 3.10 8.65
N CYS A 120 3.45 2.83 7.39
CA CYS A 120 2.88 1.72 6.64
C CYS A 120 3.89 0.58 6.55
N VAL A 121 3.43 -0.64 6.82
CA VAL A 121 4.25 -1.86 6.76
C VAL A 121 3.55 -2.90 5.91
N ASP A 122 4.33 -3.72 5.20
CA ASP A 122 3.78 -4.84 4.45
C ASP A 122 3.47 -6.01 5.40
N VAL A 123 2.24 -6.50 5.32
CA VAL A 123 1.72 -7.60 6.14
C VAL A 123 1.21 -8.67 5.20
N ALA A 124 1.66 -9.90 5.43
CA ALA A 124 1.12 -11.09 4.78
C ALA A 124 -0.15 -11.53 5.50
N TYR A 125 -1.23 -11.75 4.75
CA TYR A 125 -2.53 -12.18 5.22
C TYR A 125 -2.89 -13.53 4.58
N SER A 126 -3.43 -14.44 5.39
CA SER A 126 -4.08 -15.67 4.95
C SER A 126 -5.45 -15.76 5.60
N VAL A 127 -6.49 -15.55 4.81
CA VAL A 127 -7.89 -15.58 5.23
C VAL A 127 -8.49 -16.92 4.82
N SER A 128 -8.94 -17.73 5.77
CA SER A 128 -9.63 -18.99 5.46
C SER A 128 -10.94 -18.71 4.70
N ARG A 129 -11.26 -19.53 3.71
CA ARG A 129 -12.54 -19.52 3.01
C ARG A 129 -13.64 -20.26 3.78
N ASP A 130 -13.28 -20.99 4.83
CA ASP A 130 -14.24 -21.64 5.73
C ASP A 130 -15.05 -20.58 6.50
N ASP A 131 -16.38 -20.74 6.48
CA ASP A 131 -17.33 -19.83 7.13
C ASP A 131 -17.14 -18.36 6.74
N LEU A 132 -16.67 -18.11 5.51
CA LEU A 132 -16.38 -16.77 5.02
C LEU A 132 -17.66 -15.96 4.87
N ARG A 133 -17.80 -14.94 5.71
CA ARG A 133 -18.94 -14.01 5.73
C ARG A 133 -18.45 -12.62 5.38
N VAL A 134 -19.23 -11.92 4.58
CA VAL A 134 -18.90 -10.56 4.17
C VAL A 134 -19.95 -9.61 4.72
N ARG A 135 -19.48 -8.52 5.32
CA ARG A 135 -20.29 -7.36 5.65
C ARG A 135 -19.84 -6.22 4.75
N GLU A 136 -20.79 -5.46 4.22
CA GLU A 136 -20.46 -4.16 3.65
C GLU A 136 -19.83 -3.34 4.78
N SER A 137 -18.56 -2.99 4.63
CA SER A 137 -17.88 -2.11 5.57
C SER A 137 -17.87 -0.70 5.04
N GLY A 138 -17.92 0.23 5.99
CA GLY A 138 -18.35 1.59 5.78
C GLY A 138 -17.63 2.30 4.64
N ILE A 139 -18.44 3.02 3.87
CA ILE A 139 -18.10 4.15 3.02
C ILE A 139 -16.86 4.86 3.59
N GLY A 140 -15.69 4.57 3.02
CA GLY A 140 -14.60 5.52 3.10
C GLY A 140 -15.15 6.81 2.52
N LEU A 141 -15.30 7.85 3.35
CA LEU A 141 -15.59 9.21 2.88
C LEU A 141 -14.69 9.42 1.65
N MET A 142 -15.31 9.69 0.50
CA MET A 142 -14.79 9.62 -0.89
C MET A 142 -13.44 10.33 -1.17
N PHE A 143 -12.76 10.85 -0.15
CA PHE A 143 -11.55 11.63 -0.25
C PHE A 143 -10.40 11.18 0.67
N PHE A 144 -10.61 10.33 1.70
CA PHE A 144 -9.54 10.03 2.69
C PHE A 144 -9.47 8.59 3.24
N GLY A 145 -10.37 7.68 2.85
CA GLY A 145 -10.32 6.27 3.24
C GLY A 145 -9.92 5.36 2.08
N GLN A 146 -9.08 4.35 2.33
CA GLN A 146 -8.93 3.22 1.40
C GLN A 146 -10.25 2.44 1.43
N GLU A 147 -10.86 2.21 0.27
CA GLU A 147 -12.03 1.34 0.19
C GLU A 147 -11.63 -0.05 0.68
N SER A 148 -12.44 -0.66 1.53
CA SER A 148 -12.21 -2.01 2.04
C SER A 148 -13.52 -2.76 2.13
N VAL A 149 -13.43 -4.08 2.26
CA VAL A 149 -14.56 -4.96 2.54
C VAL A 149 -14.24 -5.70 3.84
N SER A 150 -15.08 -5.57 4.86
CA SER A 150 -14.93 -6.33 6.09
C SER A 150 -15.39 -7.76 5.87
N VAL A 151 -14.50 -8.68 6.22
CA VAL A 151 -14.69 -10.11 6.06
C VAL A 151 -14.51 -10.77 7.41
N SER A 152 -15.46 -11.62 7.77
CA SER A 152 -15.37 -12.51 8.91
C SER A 152 -15.07 -13.93 8.41
N SER A 153 -14.10 -14.60 9.03
CA SER A 153 -13.65 -15.93 8.67
C SER A 153 -13.39 -16.73 9.95
N LYS A 154 -13.43 -18.07 9.84
CA LYS A 154 -13.04 -18.96 10.93
C LYS A 154 -11.59 -18.75 11.38
N ASN A 155 -10.70 -18.38 10.45
CA ASN A 155 -9.30 -18.13 10.75
C ASN A 155 -8.69 -17.09 9.81
N VAL A 156 -8.15 -16.04 10.40
CA VAL A 156 -7.31 -15.03 9.76
C VAL A 156 -5.94 -15.09 10.40
N THR A 157 -4.94 -15.38 9.59
CA THR A 157 -3.52 -15.31 9.99
C THR A 157 -2.88 -14.09 9.35
N ARG A 158 -2.04 -13.40 10.11
CA ARG A 158 -1.28 -12.25 9.63
C ARG A 158 0.14 -12.26 10.18
N LYS A 159 1.12 -11.83 9.40
CA LYS A 159 2.51 -11.69 9.85
C LYS A 159 3.21 -10.55 9.11
N LEU A 160 4.08 -9.82 9.81
CA LEU A 160 4.91 -8.78 9.21
C LEU A 160 5.86 -9.40 8.18
N ALA A 161 5.98 -8.76 7.02
CA ALA A 161 6.94 -9.18 5.99
C ALA A 161 8.40 -8.77 6.31
N VAL A 162 8.59 -7.92 7.34
CA VAL A 162 9.86 -7.28 7.69
C VAL A 162 10.13 -7.44 9.19
N SER A 163 11.40 -7.61 9.54
CA SER A 163 11.86 -7.65 10.93
C SER A 163 11.87 -6.25 11.52
N ASP A 164 11.23 -6.11 12.68
CA ASP A 164 11.16 -4.87 13.46
C ASP A 164 11.05 -3.57 12.64
N PRO A 165 9.93 -3.36 11.92
CA PRO A 165 9.74 -2.21 11.03
C PRO A 165 9.61 -0.87 11.81
N TRP A 166 9.74 -0.91 13.13
CA TRP A 166 9.66 0.23 14.04
C TRP A 166 11.03 0.67 14.55
N SER A 167 12.09 -0.09 14.27
CA SER A 167 13.46 0.09 14.79
C SER A 167 14.04 1.47 14.52
N ALA A 168 13.73 2.08 13.38
CA ALA A 168 14.17 3.43 12.99
C ALA A 168 13.42 4.57 13.70
N MET A 169 12.42 4.27 14.55
CA MET A 169 11.61 5.28 15.24
C MET A 169 12.06 5.51 16.68
N SER A 170 11.57 6.61 17.27
CA SER A 170 11.77 6.81 18.71
C SER A 170 11.12 5.68 19.51
N PRO A 171 11.72 5.26 20.65
CA PRO A 171 11.21 4.12 21.43
C PRO A 171 9.74 4.23 21.84
N GLU A 172 9.27 5.45 22.15
CA GLU A 172 7.88 5.70 22.50
C GLU A 172 6.92 5.44 21.33
N ILE A 173 7.26 5.94 20.14
CA ILE A 173 6.44 5.77 18.94
C ILE A 173 6.48 4.31 18.46
N ALA A 174 7.65 3.68 18.49
CA ALA A 174 7.82 2.27 18.16
C ALA A 174 6.94 1.38 19.05
N LEU A 175 6.92 1.65 20.36
CA LEU A 175 6.08 0.91 21.31
C LEU A 175 4.58 1.11 21.03
N GLN A 176 4.15 2.33 20.72
CA GLN A 176 2.75 2.61 20.37
C GLN A 176 2.32 1.87 19.10
N LEU A 177 3.15 1.90 18.04
CA LEU A 177 2.86 1.22 16.78
C LEU A 177 2.84 -0.31 16.96
N LYS A 178 3.80 -0.86 17.70
CA LYS A 178 3.85 -2.29 18.02
C LYS A 178 2.59 -2.74 18.75
N ARG A 179 2.19 -2.04 19.82
CA ARG A 179 0.95 -2.35 20.55
C ARG A 179 -0.29 -2.23 19.68
N ARG A 180 -0.32 -1.27 18.76
CA ARG A 180 -1.45 -1.11 17.84
C ARG A 180 -1.50 -2.25 16.82
N TYR A 181 -0.36 -2.71 16.33
CA TYR A 181 -0.28 -3.91 15.49
C TYR A 181 -0.78 -5.15 16.25
N GLU A 182 -0.30 -5.37 17.48
CA GLU A 182 -0.69 -6.49 18.34
C GLU A 182 -2.19 -6.44 18.72
N SER A 183 -2.75 -5.25 18.96
CA SER A 183 -4.21 -5.11 19.14
C SER A 183 -5.03 -5.50 17.91
N LEU A 184 -4.35 -5.56 16.76
CA LEU A 184 -4.81 -6.13 15.50
C LEU A 184 -5.45 -7.51 15.69
N GLU A 185 -4.86 -8.37 16.52
CA GLU A 185 -4.85 -9.84 16.47
C GLU A 185 -6.19 -10.59 16.52
N ASP A 186 -7.34 -9.94 16.37
CA ASP A 186 -8.61 -10.64 16.13
C ASP A 186 -8.44 -11.65 14.98
N PRO A 187 -8.52 -12.96 15.25
CA PRO A 187 -8.27 -13.99 14.25
C PRO A 187 -9.52 -14.26 13.40
N THR A 188 -10.59 -13.48 13.56
CA THR A 188 -11.89 -13.77 12.94
C THR A 188 -12.41 -12.67 12.04
N GLU A 189 -11.89 -11.44 12.14
CA GLU A 189 -12.31 -10.32 11.29
C GLU A 189 -11.10 -9.62 10.64
N VAL A 190 -11.24 -9.27 9.37
CA VAL A 190 -10.22 -8.53 8.61
C VAL A 190 -10.86 -7.63 7.56
N ASP A 191 -10.31 -6.43 7.40
CA ASP A 191 -10.66 -5.54 6.29
C ASP A 191 -9.76 -5.86 5.09
N ILE A 192 -10.35 -6.37 4.02
CA ILE A 192 -9.64 -6.60 2.76
C ILE A 192 -9.57 -5.27 2.01
N PRO A 193 -8.38 -4.68 1.81
CA PRO A 193 -8.25 -3.42 1.11
C PRO A 193 -8.51 -3.57 -0.39
N LEU A 194 -9.25 -2.63 -0.96
CA LEU A 194 -9.62 -2.59 -2.37
C LEU A 194 -8.82 -1.53 -3.12
N ARG A 195 -8.54 -1.84 -4.39
CA ARG A 195 -7.94 -0.89 -5.31
C ARG A 195 -8.93 0.22 -5.61
N ARG A 196 -8.41 1.42 -5.90
CA ARG A 196 -9.22 2.51 -6.44
C ARG A 196 -10.01 2.02 -7.65
N GLN A 197 -11.32 2.29 -7.64
CA GLN A 197 -12.29 1.91 -8.68
C GLN A 197 -12.72 0.44 -8.67
N ALA A 198 -12.27 -0.38 -7.72
CA ALA A 198 -12.84 -1.71 -7.55
C ALA A 198 -14.26 -1.61 -6.98
N SER A 199 -15.21 -2.32 -7.57
CA SER A 199 -16.58 -2.34 -7.05
C SER A 199 -16.64 -3.23 -5.80
N ALA A 200 -16.94 -2.63 -4.64
CA ALA A 200 -17.12 -3.39 -3.40
C ALA A 200 -18.19 -4.48 -3.56
N ASN A 201 -19.27 -4.21 -4.30
CA ASN A 201 -20.34 -5.17 -4.55
C ASN A 201 -19.86 -6.38 -5.38
N GLU A 202 -19.05 -6.14 -6.41
CA GLU A 202 -18.48 -7.24 -7.22
C GLU A 202 -17.51 -8.10 -6.40
N VAL A 203 -16.77 -7.48 -5.47
CA VAL A 203 -15.89 -8.20 -4.54
C VAL A 203 -16.71 -9.02 -3.55
N ILE A 204 -17.77 -8.45 -2.97
CA ILE A 204 -18.68 -9.15 -2.06
C ILE A 204 -19.31 -10.37 -2.75
N ASP A 205 -19.81 -10.19 -3.97
CA ASP A 205 -20.40 -11.28 -4.74
C ASP A 205 -19.36 -12.34 -5.11
N ALA A 206 -18.15 -11.94 -5.51
CA ALA A 206 -17.05 -12.88 -5.75
C ALA A 206 -16.71 -13.71 -4.50
N ILE A 207 -16.66 -13.07 -3.33
CA ILE A 207 -16.42 -13.78 -2.06
C ILE A 207 -17.58 -14.74 -1.76
N ARG A 208 -18.84 -14.32 -1.96
CA ARG A 208 -20.01 -15.17 -1.77
C ARG A 208 -19.98 -16.40 -2.69
N THR A 209 -19.71 -16.21 -3.98
CA THR A 209 -19.57 -17.29 -4.95
C THR A 209 -18.51 -18.30 -4.50
N LEU A 210 -17.36 -17.81 -4.03
CA LEU A 210 -16.28 -18.68 -3.55
C LEU A 210 -16.59 -19.33 -2.20
N SER A 211 -17.38 -18.69 -1.33
CA SER A 211 -17.84 -19.31 -0.08
C SER A 211 -18.80 -20.48 -0.33
N SER A 212 -19.58 -20.43 -1.42
CA SER A 212 -20.52 -21.50 -1.80
C SER A 212 -19.87 -22.64 -2.59
N GLU A 213 -18.72 -22.40 -3.23
CA GLU A 213 -17.98 -23.39 -3.99
C GLU A 213 -16.85 -23.96 -3.13
N PHE A 214 -17.14 -25.08 -2.43
CA PHE A 214 -16.11 -25.87 -1.77
C PHE A 214 -15.66 -27.00 -2.69
N ARG A 215 -14.41 -26.98 -3.15
CA ARG A 215 -13.81 -28.07 -3.92
C ARG A 215 -12.46 -28.40 -3.32
N ASN A 216 -12.15 -29.68 -3.19
CA ASN A 216 -10.80 -30.15 -2.88
C ASN A 216 -10.01 -30.20 -4.19
N ILE A 217 -9.49 -29.08 -4.67
CA ILE A 217 -8.56 -29.02 -5.80
C ILE A 217 -7.15 -28.96 -5.21
N GLN A 218 -6.30 -29.89 -5.63
CA GLN A 218 -4.87 -29.81 -5.34
C GLN A 218 -4.30 -28.62 -6.11
N THR A 219 -4.12 -27.49 -5.44
CA THR A 219 -3.27 -26.39 -5.94
C THR A 219 -1.83 -26.89 -6.03
N GLY A 220 -1.20 -26.72 -7.19
CA GLY A 220 0.14 -27.24 -7.47
C GLY A 220 1.21 -26.76 -6.48
N ASP A 221 2.24 -27.59 -6.32
CA ASP A 221 3.33 -27.55 -5.32
C ASP A 221 4.20 -26.27 -5.24
N GLN A 222 3.86 -25.19 -5.95
CA GLN A 222 4.62 -23.94 -5.84
C GLN A 222 4.13 -23.10 -4.65
N GLU A 223 4.90 -23.17 -3.57
CA GLU A 223 4.67 -22.37 -2.38
C GLU A 223 4.62 -20.86 -2.70
N SER A 224 3.53 -20.22 -2.26
CA SER A 224 3.33 -18.78 -2.40
C SER A 224 4.24 -17.99 -1.47
N GLU A 225 4.55 -16.74 -1.84
CA GLU A 225 5.34 -15.84 -0.99
C GLU A 225 4.67 -15.60 0.38
N VAL A 226 3.34 -15.53 0.40
CA VAL A 226 2.55 -15.37 1.62
C VAL A 226 2.76 -16.56 2.55
N GLU A 227 2.69 -17.79 2.02
CA GLU A 227 2.91 -19.00 2.81
C GLU A 227 4.32 -19.04 3.40
N LYS A 228 5.35 -18.62 2.64
CA LYS A 228 6.72 -18.50 3.15
C LYS A 228 6.81 -17.56 4.34
N ILE A 229 6.21 -16.37 4.24
CA ILE A 229 6.23 -15.37 5.31
C ILE A 229 5.50 -15.89 6.56
N LEU A 230 4.38 -16.60 6.36
CA LEU A 230 3.53 -17.08 7.44
C LEU A 230 4.10 -18.30 8.20
N ARG A 231 5.16 -18.97 7.71
CA ARG A 231 5.77 -20.09 8.43
C ARG A 231 6.39 -19.66 9.76
N ASP A 232 6.41 -20.56 10.72
CA ASP A 232 7.03 -20.33 12.03
C ASP A 232 8.56 -20.14 11.94
N ASP A 233 9.22 -20.82 11.00
CA ASP A 233 10.66 -20.76 10.74
C ASP A 233 11.08 -19.57 9.85
N TYR A 234 10.13 -18.76 9.38
CA TYR A 234 10.43 -17.59 8.58
C TYR A 234 11.20 -16.55 9.39
N VAL A 235 12.41 -16.24 8.93
CA VAL A 235 13.25 -15.14 9.42
C VAL A 235 12.97 -13.93 8.53
N PRO A 236 12.25 -12.92 9.02
CA PRO A 236 11.94 -11.75 8.21
C PRO A 236 13.20 -10.91 7.96
N PRO A 237 13.42 -10.39 6.74
CA PRO A 237 14.55 -9.53 6.39
C PRO A 237 14.48 -8.17 7.11
N THR A 238 15.56 -7.39 7.13
CA THR A 238 15.48 -5.99 7.59
C THR A 238 14.68 -5.12 6.61
N GLU A 239 14.32 -3.89 7.01
CA GLU A 239 13.59 -2.98 6.11
C GLU A 239 14.43 -2.65 4.86
N GLU A 240 15.74 -2.49 5.02
CA GLU A 240 16.66 -2.22 3.91
C GLU A 240 16.77 -3.41 2.95
N GLU A 241 16.95 -4.62 3.49
CA GLU A 241 17.01 -5.86 2.70
C GLU A 241 15.70 -6.12 1.97
N TYR A 242 14.58 -5.89 2.64
CA TYR A 242 13.25 -6.05 2.07
C TYR A 242 13.03 -5.09 0.91
N VAL A 243 13.35 -3.81 1.07
CA VAL A 243 13.24 -2.81 0.01
C VAL A 243 14.16 -3.16 -1.17
N ALA A 244 15.37 -3.63 -0.91
CA ALA A 244 16.30 -4.04 -1.96
C ALA A 244 15.84 -5.31 -2.71
N SER A 245 15.09 -6.20 -2.04
CA SER A 245 14.56 -7.42 -2.65
C SER A 245 13.34 -7.20 -3.55
N GLN A 246 12.69 -6.03 -3.47
CA GLN A 246 11.51 -5.76 -4.28
C GLN A 246 11.91 -5.57 -5.76
N PRO A 247 11.22 -6.23 -6.70
CA PRO A 247 11.57 -6.14 -8.11
C PRO A 247 11.43 -4.71 -8.59
N THR A 248 12.41 -4.21 -9.33
CA THR A 248 12.35 -2.85 -9.89
C THR A 248 11.24 -2.75 -10.94
N TYR A 249 10.74 -1.55 -11.19
CA TYR A 249 9.75 -1.31 -12.25
C TYR A 249 10.14 -1.93 -13.61
N GLU A 250 11.43 -1.88 -13.98
CA GLU A 250 11.93 -2.46 -15.22
C GLU A 250 11.89 -4.00 -15.22
N GLN A 251 12.24 -4.63 -14.09
CA GLN A 251 12.13 -6.08 -13.92
C GLN A 251 10.67 -6.54 -13.99
N GLN A 252 9.76 -5.81 -13.31
CA GLN A 252 8.31 -6.09 -13.36
C GLN A 252 7.72 -5.94 -14.78
N LYS A 253 8.22 -4.96 -15.56
CA LYS A 253 7.81 -4.77 -16.96
C LYS A 253 8.29 -5.93 -17.84
N GLN A 254 9.53 -6.39 -17.66
CA GLN A 254 10.08 -7.52 -18.40
C GLN A 254 9.37 -8.84 -18.12
N GLU A 255 8.98 -9.10 -16.86
CA GLU A 255 8.18 -10.29 -16.52
C GLU A 255 6.81 -10.26 -17.19
N LYS A 256 6.13 -9.11 -17.17
CA LYS A 256 4.87 -8.92 -17.92
C LYS A 256 5.01 -9.17 -19.41
N ASP A 257 6.11 -8.73 -20.01
CA ASP A 257 6.35 -8.91 -21.44
C ASP A 257 6.73 -10.37 -21.79
N LYS A 258 7.31 -11.12 -20.84
CA LYS A 258 7.52 -12.58 -20.97
C LYS A 258 6.19 -13.34 -20.90
N ASP A 259 5.31 -12.99 -19.98
CA ASP A 259 3.99 -13.63 -19.85
C ASP A 259 3.09 -13.34 -21.08
N LYS A 260 3.21 -12.15 -21.69
CA LYS A 260 2.52 -11.81 -22.95
C LYS A 260 3.08 -12.54 -24.17
N LYS A 261 4.35 -12.95 -24.15
CA LYS A 261 4.99 -13.65 -25.28
C LYS A 261 4.53 -15.10 -25.44
N TRP A 262 3.75 -15.64 -24.51
CA TRP A 262 3.25 -17.01 -24.54
C TRP A 262 1.87 -17.18 -25.20
N TRP A 263 1.29 -16.12 -25.75
CA TRP A 263 0.07 -16.25 -26.57
C TRP A 263 0.42 -16.31 -28.05
N ASN A 264 0.66 -17.53 -28.56
CA ASN A 264 0.74 -17.79 -30.00
C ASN A 264 -0.66 -18.25 -30.48
N PRO A 265 -1.40 -17.47 -31.28
CA PRO A 265 -2.71 -17.88 -31.80
C PRO A 265 -2.66 -18.98 -32.87
N PHE A 266 -1.48 -19.60 -33.10
CA PHE A 266 -1.24 -20.58 -34.14
C PHE A 266 -0.47 -21.84 -33.68
N ASP A 267 -0.38 -22.10 -32.37
CA ASP A 267 0.00 -23.42 -31.83
C ASP A 267 -1.23 -24.14 -31.24
#